data_AF-A0A2M7T139-F1
#
_entry.id   AF-A0A2M7T139-F1
#
_cell.length_a   1.000
_cell.length_b   1.000
_cell.length_c   1.000
_cell.angle_alpha   90.00
_cell.angle_beta   90.00
_cell.angle_gamma   90.00
#
_symmetry.space_group_name_H-M   'P 1'
#
loop_
_entity.id
_entity.type
_entity.pdbx_description
1 polymer ?
#
loop_
_entity_poly.entity_id
_entity_poly.type
_entity_poly.pdbx_seq_one_letter_code
_entity_poly.pdbx_strand_id
1 'polypeptide(L)'
;MAQNSLSSFQSRCIHLAAGVPVNCQAYARHMHTLNLAKVKALSSGYQKGWLHNVMSRITPHTMRDANDYVLMASLFIEDENTAKFITARWQADITQFALQNGINYHAPESARYQKMLTPHLSLFDKMTDAFETSFNLAKPANPFTSQTWGEAKTSTADLHHIRTYLKKIA
;
A
#
# COMPACT_ATOMS: atom_id res chain seq x y z
N MET A 1 20.02 -5.70 -21.84
CA MET A 1 19.06 -6.55 -21.10
C MET A 1 17.95 -6.93 -22.06
N ALA A 2 17.73 -8.22 -22.32
CA ALA A 2 16.68 -8.65 -23.24
C ALA A 2 15.31 -8.30 -22.65
N GLN A 3 14.53 -7.47 -23.35
CA GLN A 3 13.13 -7.28 -23.02
C GLN A 3 12.39 -8.59 -23.34
N ASN A 4 12.02 -9.34 -22.31
CA ASN A 4 11.10 -10.47 -22.45
C ASN A 4 9.72 -9.90 -22.83
N SER A 5 9.52 -9.61 -24.10
CA SER A 5 8.23 -9.15 -24.62
C SER A 5 7.29 -10.34 -24.77
N LEU A 6 6.12 -10.25 -24.15
CA LEU A 6 5.06 -11.23 -24.34
C LEU A 6 4.52 -11.14 -25.76
N SER A 7 4.14 -12.28 -26.34
CA SER A 7 3.44 -12.28 -27.61
C SER A 7 2.07 -11.62 -27.48
N SER A 8 1.54 -11.08 -28.57
CA SER A 8 0.20 -10.48 -28.60
C SER A 8 -0.89 -11.45 -28.12
N PHE A 9 -0.73 -12.74 -28.41
CA PHE A 9 -1.61 -13.80 -27.92
C PHE A 9 -1.52 -13.96 -26.40
N GLN A 10 -0.32 -14.02 -25.84
CA GLN A 10 -0.11 -14.13 -24.38
C GLN A 10 -0.70 -12.94 -23.64
N SER A 11 -0.47 -11.71 -24.13
CA SER A 11 -1.04 -10.50 -23.55
C SER A 11 -2.57 -10.56 -23.52
N ARG A 12 -3.21 -10.97 -24.63
CA ARG A 12 -4.68 -11.15 -24.69
C ARG A 12 -5.17 -12.20 -23.69
N CYS A 13 -4.49 -13.34 -23.56
CA CYS A 13 -4.86 -14.36 -22.58
C CYS A 13 -4.78 -13.85 -21.15
N ILE A 14 -3.78 -13.03 -20.82
CA ILE A 14 -3.61 -12.44 -19.48
C ILE A 14 -4.74 -11.45 -19.18
N HIS A 15 -5.04 -10.54 -20.10
CA HIS A 15 -6.18 -9.62 -19.95
C HIS A 15 -7.51 -10.36 -19.80
N LEU A 16 -7.74 -11.40 -20.61
CA LEU A 16 -8.95 -12.22 -20.52
C LEU A 16 -9.05 -12.96 -19.18
N ALA A 17 -7.95 -13.50 -18.67
CA ALA A 17 -7.93 -14.18 -17.38
C ALA A 17 -8.19 -13.21 -16.21
N ALA A 18 -7.65 -11.99 -16.29
CA ALA A 18 -7.85 -10.95 -15.28
C ALA A 18 -9.25 -10.34 -15.32
N GLY A 19 -9.87 -10.23 -16.51
CA GLY A 19 -11.12 -9.49 -16.70
C GLY A 19 -10.99 -7.97 -16.57
N VAL A 20 -9.75 -7.47 -16.48
CA VAL A 20 -9.37 -6.06 -16.42
C VAL A 20 -8.07 -5.87 -17.21
N PRO A 21 -7.70 -4.64 -17.60
CA PRO A 21 -6.40 -4.41 -18.18
C PRO A 21 -5.29 -4.74 -17.18
N VAL A 22 -4.15 -5.20 -17.72
CA VAL A 22 -3.00 -5.69 -16.96
C VAL A 22 -1.76 -5.10 -17.59
N ASN A 23 -0.85 -4.60 -16.77
CA ASN A 23 0.48 -4.22 -17.20
C ASN A 23 1.26 -5.48 -17.61
N CYS A 24 1.25 -5.79 -18.90
CA CYS A 24 1.89 -6.98 -19.47
C CYS A 24 3.42 -6.96 -19.31
N GLN A 25 4.04 -5.77 -19.24
CA GLN A 25 5.47 -5.66 -18.94
C GLN A 25 5.75 -6.06 -17.49
N ALA A 26 4.92 -5.60 -16.55
CA ALA A 26 4.99 -6.04 -15.16
C ALA A 26 4.75 -7.55 -15.02
N TYR A 27 3.75 -8.10 -15.71
CA TYR A 27 3.52 -9.55 -15.75
C TYR A 27 4.76 -10.31 -16.23
N ALA A 28 5.41 -9.86 -17.31
CA ALA A 28 6.61 -10.49 -17.85
C ALA A 28 7.76 -10.52 -16.82
N ARG A 29 7.92 -9.47 -16.00
CA ARG A 29 8.91 -9.44 -14.90
C ARG A 29 8.61 -10.47 -13.81
N HIS A 30 7.35 -10.86 -13.65
CA HIS A 30 6.87 -11.76 -12.61
C HIS A 30 6.39 -13.13 -13.14
N MET A 31 6.71 -13.49 -14.39
CA MET A 31 6.20 -14.71 -15.03
C MET A 31 6.62 -16.01 -14.33
N HIS A 32 7.68 -15.98 -13.51
CA HIS A 32 8.13 -17.13 -12.73
C HIS A 32 7.28 -17.39 -11.48
N THR A 33 6.51 -16.39 -11.04
CA THR A 33 5.66 -16.46 -9.84
C THR A 33 4.17 -16.32 -10.16
N LEU A 34 3.82 -15.80 -11.33
CA LEU A 34 2.45 -15.60 -11.78
C LEU A 34 2.03 -16.66 -12.80
N ASN A 35 0.89 -17.30 -12.52
CA ASN A 35 0.12 -18.04 -13.51
C ASN A 35 -1.26 -17.38 -13.71
N LEU A 36 -2.00 -17.81 -14.73
CA LEU A 36 -3.30 -17.21 -15.06
C LEU A 36 -4.32 -17.33 -13.91
N ALA A 37 -4.29 -18.41 -13.13
CA ALA A 37 -5.17 -18.59 -11.98
C ALA A 37 -4.86 -17.56 -10.87
N LYS A 38 -3.58 -17.31 -10.60
CA LYS A 38 -3.13 -16.29 -9.66
C LYS A 38 -3.51 -14.89 -10.14
N VAL A 39 -3.32 -14.58 -11.42
CA VAL A 39 -3.76 -13.29 -11.99
C VAL A 39 -5.25 -13.07 -11.79
N LYS A 40 -6.08 -14.09 -12.05
CA LYS A 40 -7.52 -14.03 -11.82
C LYS A 40 -7.89 -13.81 -10.35
N ALA A 41 -7.17 -14.47 -9.43
CA ALA A 41 -7.38 -14.27 -8.00
C ALA A 41 -7.01 -12.84 -7.57
N LEU A 42 -5.87 -12.35 -8.05
CA LEU A 42 -5.40 -10.99 -7.76
C LEU A 42 -6.34 -9.94 -8.34
N SER A 43 -6.86 -10.13 -9.56
CA SER A 43 -7.80 -9.19 -10.18
C SER A 43 -9.12 -9.14 -9.41
N SER A 44 -9.62 -10.27 -8.92
CA SER A 44 -10.81 -10.31 -8.06
C SER A 44 -10.60 -9.52 -6.76
N GLY A 45 -9.42 -9.65 -6.13
CA GLY A 45 -9.07 -8.86 -4.95
C GLY A 45 -8.97 -7.37 -5.25
N TYR A 46 -8.34 -7.02 -6.38
CA TYR A 46 -8.22 -5.64 -6.85
C TYR A 46 -9.59 -4.99 -7.08
N GLN A 47 -10.49 -5.66 -7.79
CA GLN A 47 -11.86 -5.19 -8.04
C GLN A 47 -12.68 -5.04 -6.74
N LYS A 48 -12.40 -5.84 -5.72
CA LYS A 48 -12.99 -5.70 -4.37
C LYS A 48 -12.37 -4.57 -3.54
N GLY A 49 -11.43 -3.82 -4.11
CA GLY A 49 -10.77 -2.69 -3.46
C GLY A 49 -9.72 -3.09 -2.43
N TRP A 50 -9.15 -4.30 -2.49
CA TRP A 50 -8.15 -4.74 -1.50
C TRP A 50 -6.92 -3.84 -1.51
N LEU A 51 -6.37 -3.55 -2.69
CA LEU A 51 -5.21 -2.66 -2.84
C LEU A 51 -5.50 -1.24 -2.33
N HIS A 52 -6.68 -0.70 -2.64
CA HIS A 52 -7.11 0.64 -2.23
C HIS A 52 -7.25 0.82 -0.72
N ASN A 53 -7.44 -0.27 0.03
CA ASN A 53 -7.72 -0.26 1.47
C ASN A 53 -6.65 -0.99 2.30
N VAL A 54 -5.52 -1.37 1.71
CA VAL A 54 -4.50 -2.18 2.40
C VAL A 54 -3.95 -1.44 3.63
N MET A 55 -3.74 -0.13 3.53
CA MET A 55 -3.16 0.69 4.61
C MET A 55 -4.16 1.15 5.66
N SER A 56 -5.48 1.09 5.39
CA SER A 56 -6.49 1.30 6.42
C SER A 56 -6.63 0.10 7.37
N ARG A 57 -6.01 -1.04 7.03
CA ARG A 57 -6.05 -2.28 7.80
C ARG A 57 -4.65 -2.69 8.26
N ILE A 58 -4.06 -1.92 9.16
CA ILE A 58 -2.75 -2.24 9.75
C ILE A 58 -2.88 -3.41 10.72
N THR A 59 -2.76 -4.63 10.20
CA THR A 59 -2.96 -5.88 10.93
C THR A 59 -1.97 -6.96 10.48
N PRO A 60 -1.67 -7.98 11.32
CA PRO A 60 -0.85 -9.11 10.89
C PRO A 60 -1.42 -9.89 9.71
N HIS A 61 -2.74 -9.85 9.49
CA HIS A 61 -3.38 -10.54 8.37
C HIS A 61 -2.98 -9.92 7.04
N THR A 62 -2.94 -8.59 6.96
CA THR A 62 -2.49 -7.83 5.78
C THR A 62 -1.08 -8.22 5.35
N MET A 63 -0.21 -8.56 6.32
CA MET A 63 1.15 -8.96 6.04
C MET A 63 1.28 -10.39 5.49
N ARG A 64 0.27 -11.26 5.65
CA ARG A 64 0.27 -12.59 5.02
C ARG A 64 0.17 -12.50 3.51
N ASP A 65 -0.55 -11.50 3.02
CA ASP A 65 -0.80 -11.25 1.61
C ASP A 65 0.07 -10.10 1.06
N ALA A 66 1.14 -9.71 1.76
CA ALA A 66 2.01 -8.59 1.39
C ALA A 66 2.50 -8.67 -0.07
N ASN A 67 2.94 -9.85 -0.50
CA ASN A 67 3.41 -10.06 -1.87
C ASN A 67 2.29 -9.89 -2.90
N ASP A 68 1.06 -10.28 -2.56
CA ASP A 68 -0.09 -10.13 -3.44
C ASP A 68 -0.43 -8.65 -3.66
N TYR A 69 -0.32 -7.82 -2.62
CA TYR A 69 -0.51 -6.38 -2.75
C TYR A 69 0.56 -5.72 -3.63
N VAL A 70 1.82 -6.12 -3.50
CA VAL A 70 2.91 -5.62 -4.37
C VAL A 70 2.65 -6.02 -5.83
N LEU A 71 2.21 -7.27 -6.07
CA LEU A 71 1.84 -7.74 -7.40
C LEU A 71 0.63 -6.98 -7.95
N MET A 72 -0.41 -6.73 -7.14
CA MET A 72 -1.57 -5.94 -7.56
C MET A 72 -1.17 -4.51 -7.95
N ALA A 73 -0.30 -3.86 -7.17
CA ALA A 73 0.21 -2.53 -7.46
C ALA A 73 0.95 -2.49 -8.80
N SER A 74 1.77 -3.50 -9.09
CA SER A 74 2.51 -3.59 -10.36
C SER A 74 1.63 -3.93 -11.57
N LEU A 75 0.59 -4.75 -11.37
CA LEU A 75 -0.20 -5.31 -12.46
C LEU A 75 -1.39 -4.44 -12.88
N PHE A 76 -2.08 -3.80 -11.94
CA PHE A 76 -3.42 -3.23 -12.18
C PHE A 76 -3.51 -1.71 -12.09
N ILE A 77 -2.43 -1.03 -11.67
CA ILE A 77 -2.37 0.42 -11.78
C ILE A 77 -1.85 0.76 -13.17
N GLU A 78 -2.67 1.46 -13.94
CA GLU A 78 -2.45 1.68 -15.38
C GLU A 78 -1.85 3.05 -15.68
N ASP A 79 -2.04 4.01 -14.78
CA ASP A 79 -1.65 5.39 -15.01
C ASP A 79 -1.08 6.08 -13.76
N GLU A 80 -0.33 7.12 -14.03
CA GLU A 80 0.38 7.92 -13.04
C GLU A 80 -0.58 8.63 -12.05
N ASN A 81 -1.74 9.09 -12.51
CA ASN A 81 -2.68 9.81 -11.66
C ASN A 81 -3.31 8.88 -10.62
N THR A 82 -3.71 7.68 -11.05
CA THR A 82 -4.18 6.62 -10.15
C THR A 82 -3.10 6.21 -9.14
N ALA A 83 -1.85 6.05 -9.59
CA ALA A 83 -0.71 5.75 -8.71
C ALA A 83 -0.51 6.84 -7.64
N LYS A 84 -0.54 8.13 -8.03
CA LYS A 84 -0.45 9.27 -7.11
C LYS A 84 -1.60 9.31 -6.11
N PHE A 85 -2.83 9.12 -6.59
CA PHE A 85 -4.04 9.13 -5.76
C PHE A 85 -3.99 8.04 -4.68
N ILE A 86 -3.70 6.80 -5.09
CA ILE A 86 -3.63 5.65 -4.18
C ILE A 86 -2.49 5.84 -3.17
N THR A 87 -1.34 6.34 -3.62
CA THR A 87 -0.19 6.64 -2.75
C THR A 87 -0.54 7.67 -1.68
N ALA A 88 -1.18 8.78 -2.06
CA ALA A 88 -1.60 9.83 -1.13
C ALA A 88 -2.61 9.29 -0.10
N ARG A 89 -3.54 8.44 -0.55
CA ARG A 89 -4.49 7.76 0.32
C ARG A 89 -3.80 6.84 1.33
N TRP A 90 -2.85 6.01 0.88
CA TRP A 90 -2.08 5.15 1.76
C TRP A 90 -1.30 5.95 2.80
N GLN A 91 -0.64 7.05 2.40
CA GLN A 91 0.04 7.93 3.34
C GLN A 91 -0.91 8.48 4.41
N ALA A 92 -2.11 8.92 4.00
CA ALA A 92 -3.13 9.40 4.91
C ALA A 92 -3.58 8.30 5.91
N ASP A 93 -3.85 7.08 5.43
CA ASP A 93 -4.28 5.96 6.27
C ASP A 93 -3.22 5.60 7.34
N ILE A 94 -1.95 5.49 6.93
CA ILE A 94 -0.86 5.15 7.87
C ILE A 94 -0.64 6.27 8.88
N THR A 95 -0.72 7.53 8.44
CA THR A 95 -0.61 8.70 9.32
C THR A 95 -1.75 8.74 10.33
N GLN A 96 -2.99 8.49 9.88
CA GLN A 96 -4.16 8.44 10.75
C GLN A 96 -4.04 7.33 11.79
N PHE A 97 -3.56 6.15 11.38
CA PHE A 97 -3.32 5.05 12.31
C PHE A 97 -2.32 5.45 13.40
N ALA A 98 -1.21 6.09 13.03
CA ALA A 98 -0.19 6.53 13.97
C ALA A 98 -0.74 7.56 14.97
N LEU A 99 -1.48 8.56 14.47
CA LEU A 99 -2.15 9.58 15.29
C LEU A 99 -3.13 8.97 16.29
N GLN A 100 -4.01 8.07 15.85
CA GLN A 100 -5.03 7.45 16.71
C GLN A 100 -4.43 6.59 17.82
N ASN A 101 -3.26 6.00 17.59
CA ASN A 101 -2.58 5.15 18.57
C ASN A 101 -1.53 5.93 19.38
N GLY A 102 -1.41 7.25 19.20
CA GLY A 102 -0.44 8.07 19.91
C GLY A 102 1.01 7.67 19.62
N ILE A 103 1.28 7.13 18.43
CA ILE A 103 2.62 6.66 18.06
C ILE A 103 3.51 7.90 17.84
N ASN A 104 4.42 8.13 18.77
CA ASN A 104 5.60 8.92 18.50
C ASN A 104 6.69 7.96 18.03
N TYR A 105 7.04 8.02 16.75
CA TYR A 105 7.95 7.05 16.12
C TYR A 105 9.35 7.02 16.77
N HIS A 106 9.74 8.07 17.50
CA HIS A 106 11.03 8.17 18.18
C HIS A 106 10.97 7.87 19.68
N ALA A 107 9.78 7.62 20.23
CA ALA A 107 9.61 7.44 21.67
C ALA A 107 9.65 5.97 22.10
N PRO A 108 10.38 5.58 23.16
CA PRO A 108 10.50 4.19 23.62
C PRO A 108 9.16 3.53 23.97
N GLU A 109 8.21 4.29 24.53
CA GLU A 109 6.87 3.82 24.89
C GLU A 109 6.02 3.39 23.68
N SER A 110 6.40 3.84 22.49
CA SER A 110 5.74 3.47 21.22
C SER A 110 6.31 2.18 20.59
N ALA A 111 7.28 1.52 21.23
CA ALA A 111 7.98 0.36 20.66
C ALA A 111 7.06 -0.77 20.18
N ARG A 112 5.95 -1.03 20.89
CA ARG A 112 4.97 -2.05 20.48
C ARG A 112 4.28 -1.69 19.17
N TYR A 113 3.89 -0.43 19.01
CA TYR A 113 3.20 0.05 17.83
C TYR A 113 4.16 0.25 16.66
N GLN A 114 5.40 0.66 16.92
CA GLN A 114 6.48 0.68 15.93
C GLN A 114 6.70 -0.70 15.32
N LYS A 115 6.79 -1.77 16.15
CA LYS A 115 6.91 -3.15 15.65
C LYS A 115 5.77 -3.57 14.73
N MET A 116 4.56 -3.04 14.92
CA MET A 116 3.42 -3.32 14.07
C MET A 116 3.39 -2.45 12.81
N LEU A 117 3.86 -1.22 12.90
CA LEU A 117 3.86 -0.23 11.83
C LEU A 117 5.00 -0.48 10.82
N THR A 118 6.21 -0.82 11.29
CA THR A 118 7.40 -1.00 10.45
C THR A 118 7.18 -1.97 9.27
N PRO A 119 6.55 -3.15 9.44
CA PRO A 119 6.27 -4.04 8.31
C PRO A 119 5.33 -3.41 7.27
N HIS A 120 4.37 -2.60 7.70
CA HIS A 120 3.42 -1.91 6.82
C HIS A 120 4.08 -0.74 6.09
N LEU A 121 5.02 -0.04 6.72
CA LEU A 121 5.87 0.95 6.04
C LEU A 121 6.73 0.29 4.97
N SER A 122 7.32 -0.87 5.28
CA SER A 122 8.07 -1.64 4.28
C SER A 122 7.17 -2.12 3.13
N LEU A 123 5.92 -2.49 3.41
CA LEU A 123 4.96 -2.84 2.36
C LEU A 123 4.59 -1.62 1.51
N PHE A 124 4.36 -0.46 2.12
CA PHE A 124 4.13 0.81 1.43
C PHE A 124 5.30 1.16 0.50
N ASP A 125 6.53 1.06 0.99
CA ASP A 125 7.73 1.30 0.19
C ASP A 125 7.81 0.35 -1.01
N LYS A 126 7.58 -0.95 -0.80
CA LYS A 126 7.60 -1.95 -1.90
C LYS A 126 6.52 -1.72 -2.95
N MET A 127 5.32 -1.30 -2.54
CA MET A 127 4.24 -1.00 -3.49
C MET A 127 4.55 0.29 -4.27
N THR A 128 5.15 1.29 -3.64
CA THR A 128 5.51 2.54 -4.31
C THR A 128 6.72 2.37 -5.24
N ASP A 129 7.65 1.45 -4.95
CA ASP A 129 8.73 1.05 -5.87
C ASP A 129 8.16 0.47 -7.19
N ALA A 130 7.02 -0.21 -7.13
CA ALA A 130 6.34 -0.71 -8.33
C ALA A 130 5.85 0.44 -9.23
N PHE A 131 5.44 1.56 -8.64
CA PHE A 131 5.02 2.77 -9.38
C PHE A 131 6.22 3.54 -9.95
N GLU A 132 7.32 3.66 -9.21
CA GLU A 132 8.57 4.22 -9.73
C GLU A 132 9.03 3.43 -10.97
N THR A 133 9.02 2.11 -10.89
CA THR A 133 9.39 1.22 -12.02
C THR A 133 8.46 1.36 -13.22
N SER A 134 7.18 1.66 -13.01
CA SER A 134 6.16 1.62 -14.07
C SER A 134 5.86 3.00 -14.68
N PHE A 135 6.08 4.08 -13.93
CA PHE A 135 5.72 5.44 -14.30
C PHE A 135 6.86 6.45 -14.13
N ASN A 136 8.04 6.00 -13.70
CA ASN A 136 9.18 6.87 -13.35
C ASN A 136 8.81 7.96 -12.33
N LEU A 137 7.92 7.61 -11.40
CA LEU A 137 7.48 8.48 -10.32
C LEU A 137 8.56 8.60 -9.25
N ALA A 138 8.79 9.82 -8.78
CA ALA A 138 9.60 10.04 -7.58
C ALA A 138 8.95 9.29 -6.41
N LYS A 139 9.77 8.50 -5.70
CA LYS A 139 9.30 7.75 -4.54
C LYS A 139 8.72 8.74 -3.51
N PRO A 140 7.46 8.55 -3.09
CA PRO A 140 6.86 9.36 -2.05
C PRO A 140 7.71 9.24 -0.77
N ALA A 141 7.96 10.37 -0.11
CA ALA A 141 8.66 10.35 1.17
C ALA A 141 7.90 9.44 2.15
N ASN A 142 8.63 8.60 2.86
CA ASN A 142 8.04 7.84 3.95
C ASN A 142 7.53 8.86 4.98
N PRO A 143 6.24 8.79 5.37
CA PRO A 143 5.60 9.79 6.24
C PRO A 143 6.27 9.91 7.62
N PHE A 144 7.16 9.00 7.97
CA PHE A 144 7.90 8.98 9.23
C PHE A 144 9.41 9.26 9.09
N THR A 145 9.94 9.43 7.87
CA THR A 145 11.37 9.73 7.66
C THR A 145 11.74 11.21 7.78
N SER A 146 10.77 12.13 7.60
CA SER A 146 11.01 13.58 7.59
C SER A 146 10.29 14.34 8.70
N GLN A 147 9.42 13.69 9.46
CA GLN A 147 8.70 14.30 10.58
C GLN A 147 9.26 13.77 11.89
N THR A 148 9.97 14.62 12.63
CA THR A 148 10.02 14.52 14.09
C THR A 148 8.58 14.63 14.59
N TRP A 149 7.89 13.51 14.70
CA TRP A 149 6.59 13.39 15.34
C TRP A 149 6.76 13.55 16.86
N GLY A 150 7.19 14.73 17.29
CA GLY A 150 7.56 15.03 18.67
C GLY A 150 7.31 16.47 19.10
N GLU A 151 6.83 17.34 18.21
CA GLU A 151 6.48 18.72 18.57
C GLU A 151 5.12 19.17 18.02
N ALA A 152 4.22 18.23 17.70
CA ALA A 152 2.82 18.59 17.84
C ALA A 152 2.59 18.76 19.34
N LYS A 153 2.54 20.02 19.78
CA LYS A 153 1.86 20.44 21.01
C LYS A 153 0.39 20.03 20.92
N THR A 154 0.10 18.73 20.89
CA THR A 154 -1.21 18.21 21.22
C THR A 154 -1.25 18.38 22.72
N SER A 155 -1.72 19.56 23.13
CA SER A 155 -1.91 19.87 24.54
C SER A 155 -2.72 18.73 25.14
N THR A 156 -2.46 18.36 26.37
CA THR A 156 -3.21 17.34 27.11
C THR A 156 -4.74 17.58 27.06
N ALA A 157 -5.18 18.80 26.73
CA ALA A 157 -6.57 19.15 26.47
C ALA A 157 -7.15 18.51 25.17
N ASP A 158 -6.38 18.39 24.09
CA ASP A 158 -6.86 17.83 22.81
C ASP A 158 -7.08 16.32 22.91
N LEU A 159 -6.20 15.62 23.63
CA LEU A 159 -6.39 14.19 23.96
C LEU A 159 -7.58 13.96 24.89
N HIS A 160 -7.89 14.90 25.78
CA HIS A 160 -9.07 14.83 26.64
C HIS A 160 -10.36 15.04 25.83
N HIS A 161 -10.35 15.95 24.85
CA HIS A 161 -11.51 16.21 23.99
C HIS A 161 -11.86 14.98 23.13
N ILE A 162 -10.85 14.33 22.54
CA ILE A 162 -11.02 13.10 21.74
C ILE A 162 -11.56 11.95 22.61
N ARG A 163 -11.01 11.74 23.82
CA ARG A 163 -11.51 10.72 24.76
C ARG A 163 -12.96 10.98 25.20
N THR A 164 -13.33 12.25 25.37
CA THR A 164 -14.68 12.63 25.79
C THR A 164 -15.70 12.47 24.65
N TYR A 165 -15.29 12.73 23.41
CA TYR A 165 -16.13 12.53 22.24
C TYR A 165 -16.42 11.04 22.00
N LEU A 166 -15.40 10.18 22.16
CA LEU A 166 -15.55 8.72 21.98
C LEU A 166 -16.43 8.06 23.05
N LYS A 167 -16.52 8.63 24.26
CA LYS A 167 -17.43 8.16 25.32
C LYS A 167 -18.90 8.54 25.09
N LYS A 168 -19.20 9.47 24.19
CA LYS A 168 -20.58 9.92 23.89
C LYS A 168 -21.22 9.16 22.73
N ILE A 169 -20.46 8.37 21.99
CA ILE A 169 -20.90 7.64 20.78
C ILE A 169 -20.91 6.11 21.04
N ALA A 170 -20.59 5.68 22.25
CA ALA A 170 -20.76 4.32 22.76
C ALA A 170 -21.91 4.30 23.78
#